data_AF-A0A7V2LN20-F1
#
_entry.id   AF-A0A7V2LN20-F1
#
_cell.length_a   1.000
_cell.length_b   1.000
_cell.length_c   1.000
_cell.angle_alpha   90.00
_cell.angle_beta   90.00
_cell.angle_gamma   90.00
#
_symmetry.space_group_name_H-M   'P 1'
#
loop_
_entity.id
_entity.type
_entity.pdbx_description
1 polymer ?
#
loop_
_entity_poly.entity_id
_entity_poly.type
_entity_poly.pdbx_seq_one_letter_code
_entity_poly.pdbx_strand_id
1 'polypeptide(L)'
;MPLFEIHKDNMNSVEYTNFKTEKQLQRLVEKNLDTIFSCRFVASEFSTGTQHGGRIDTLALSEDNNPVIIEYKKVESSELINQSLFYLSWIDDHRGDFEIAVQKQLGHGIEIDWSDVRVICIAPGYRKYDLHAVKVMGANIELWRYR
;
A
#
# COMPACT_ATOMS: atom_id res chain seq x y z
N MET A 1 -19.31 -8.04 14.35
CA MET A 1 -18.75 -9.27 14.93
C MET A 1 -17.86 -8.81 16.06
N PRO A 2 -18.09 -9.22 17.32
CA PRO A 2 -17.21 -8.83 18.41
C PRO A 2 -15.82 -9.49 18.23
N LEU A 3 -14.76 -8.74 18.51
CA LEU A 3 -13.39 -9.26 18.57
C LEU A 3 -12.97 -9.43 20.02
N PHE A 4 -12.21 -10.48 20.30
CA PHE A 4 -11.70 -10.79 21.62
C PHE A 4 -10.20 -11.11 21.54
N GLU A 5 -9.43 -10.60 22.50
CA GLU A 5 -8.04 -11.01 22.72
C GLU A 5 -8.01 -12.09 23.80
N ILE A 6 -7.31 -13.19 23.53
CA ILE A 6 -7.11 -14.29 24.48
C ILE A 6 -5.76 -14.10 25.16
N HIS A 7 -5.78 -13.98 26.48
CA HIS A 7 -4.55 -13.98 27.27
C HIS A 7 -4.65 -15.04 28.37
N LYS A 8 -3.87 -16.12 28.20
CA LYS A 8 -4.01 -17.38 28.94
C LYS A 8 -5.40 -17.98 28.67
N ASP A 9 -6.30 -17.92 29.66
CA ASP A 9 -7.69 -18.43 29.57
C ASP A 9 -8.75 -17.33 29.75
N ASN A 10 -8.34 -16.06 29.75
CA ASN A 10 -9.26 -14.92 29.85
C ASN A 10 -9.48 -14.29 28.46
N MET A 11 -10.72 -13.90 28.19
CA MET A 11 -11.10 -13.14 27.01
C MET A 11 -11.38 -11.69 27.37
N ASN A 12 -10.73 -10.76 26.69
CA ASN A 12 -11.03 -9.33 26.78
C ASN A 12 -11.67 -8.86 25.47
N SER A 13 -12.73 -8.07 25.56
CA SER A 13 -13.33 -7.41 24.39
C SER A 13 -12.32 -6.44 23.77
N VAL A 14 -12.15 -6.51 22.45
CA VAL A 14 -11.35 -5.55 21.70
C VAL A 14 -12.30 -4.50 21.14
N GLU A 15 -12.15 -3.27 21.62
CA GLU A 15 -12.91 -2.13 21.11
C GLU A 15 -12.42 -1.74 19.72
N TYR A 16 -13.38 -1.44 18.83
CA TYR A 16 -13.07 -0.91 17.51
C TYR A 16 -12.75 0.58 17.62
N THR A 17 -11.51 0.95 17.29
CA THR A 17 -11.11 2.35 17.19
C THR A 17 -10.83 2.71 15.75
N ASN A 18 -11.44 3.79 15.28
CA ASN A 18 -11.19 4.30 13.93
C ASN A 18 -10.00 5.28 13.94
N PHE A 19 -9.25 5.33 12.84
CA PHE A 19 -8.16 6.29 12.65
C PHE A 19 -8.70 7.71 12.62
N LYS A 20 -7.98 8.70 13.17
CA LYS A 20 -8.42 10.11 13.07
C LYS A 20 -8.23 10.64 11.66
N THR A 21 -7.15 10.24 10.98
CA THR A 21 -6.83 10.67 9.62
C THR A 21 -6.22 9.53 8.80
N GLU A 22 -6.25 9.66 7.47
CA GLU A 22 -5.57 8.75 6.53
C GLU A 22 -4.07 8.67 6.82
N LYS A 23 -3.44 9.81 7.11
CA LYS A 23 -2.03 9.88 7.53
C LYS A 23 -1.69 9.09 8.79
N GLN A 24 -2.64 8.91 9.72
CA GLN A 24 -2.41 8.05 10.89
C GLN A 24 -2.40 6.57 10.51
N LEU A 25 -3.30 6.16 9.62
CA LEU A 25 -3.34 4.80 9.07
C LEU A 25 -2.04 4.52 8.31
N GLN A 26 -1.68 5.38 7.36
CA GLN A 26 -0.44 5.29 6.57
C GLN A 26 0.78 5.11 7.48
N ARG A 27 0.99 6.00 8.45
CA ARG A 27 2.12 5.92 9.39
C ARG A 27 2.14 4.64 10.22
N LEU A 28 0.97 4.09 10.57
CA LEU A 28 0.91 2.83 11.31
C LEU A 28 1.35 1.67 10.41
N VAL A 29 0.87 1.64 9.17
CA VAL A 29 1.23 0.60 8.19
C VAL A 29 2.70 0.70 7.81
N GLU A 30 3.21 1.88 7.48
CA GLU A 30 4.63 2.11 7.15
C GLU A 30 5.58 1.62 8.25
N LYS A 31 5.21 1.78 9.53
CA LYS A 31 5.99 1.30 10.67
C LYS A 31 5.97 -0.22 10.86
N ASN A 32 4.99 -0.91 10.29
CA ASN A 32 4.76 -2.35 10.46
C ASN A 32 4.73 -3.08 9.11
N LEU A 33 5.36 -2.49 8.10
CA LEU A 33 5.23 -2.89 6.71
C LEU A 33 5.83 -4.27 6.45
N ASP A 34 6.92 -4.59 7.16
CA ASP A 34 7.52 -5.92 7.21
C ASP A 34 6.55 -6.95 7.82
N THR A 35 5.99 -6.66 8.99
CA THR A 35 5.05 -7.56 9.68
C THR A 35 3.77 -7.83 8.88
N ILE A 36 3.23 -6.82 8.19
CA ILE A 36 1.92 -6.92 7.53
C ILE A 36 2.06 -7.49 6.11
N PHE A 37 3.13 -7.10 5.39
CA PHE A 37 3.25 -7.37 3.96
C PHE A 37 4.58 -8.02 3.54
N SER A 38 5.49 -8.33 4.48
CA SER A 38 6.85 -8.81 4.21
C SER A 38 7.67 -7.85 3.34
N CYS A 39 7.36 -6.55 3.44
CA CYS A 39 7.95 -5.53 2.60
C CYS A 39 8.86 -4.60 3.42
N ARG A 40 9.88 -4.04 2.77
CA ARG A 40 10.78 -3.02 3.33
C ARG A 40 10.35 -1.64 2.86
N PHE A 41 10.24 -0.70 3.80
CA PHE A 41 9.86 0.68 3.51
C PHE A 41 10.91 1.40 2.64
N VAL A 42 10.46 2.08 1.58
CA VAL A 42 11.33 2.85 0.65
C VAL A 42 11.08 4.36 0.79
N ALA A 43 9.84 4.81 0.64
CA ALA A 43 9.51 6.23 0.74
C ALA A 43 8.06 6.44 1.14
N SER A 44 7.80 7.58 1.79
CA SER A 44 6.46 8.07 2.13
C SER A 44 6.19 9.32 1.32
N GLU A 45 4.95 9.50 0.86
CA GLU A 45 4.49 10.70 0.15
C GLU A 45 5.37 11.04 -1.08
N PHE A 46 5.71 10.02 -1.87
CA PHE A 46 6.65 10.14 -2.98
C PHE A 46 6.05 10.93 -4.15
N SER A 47 6.68 12.04 -4.53
CA SER A 47 6.19 12.88 -5.63
C SER A 47 6.46 12.23 -6.99
N THR A 48 5.45 12.22 -7.86
CA THR A 48 5.58 11.71 -9.24
C THR A 48 6.04 12.79 -10.24
N GLY A 49 6.75 13.81 -9.76
CA GLY A 49 7.23 14.94 -10.56
C GLY A 49 6.13 15.92 -10.99
N THR A 50 6.55 17.00 -11.66
CA THR A 50 5.67 18.11 -12.06
C THR A 50 4.75 17.76 -13.24
N GLN A 51 5.17 16.83 -14.10
CA GLN A 51 4.41 16.43 -15.29
C GLN A 51 3.19 15.57 -14.93
N HIS A 52 3.34 14.62 -14.01
CA HIS A 52 2.22 13.79 -13.54
C HIS A 52 1.47 14.44 -12.36
N GLY A 53 2.13 15.31 -11.58
CA GLY A 53 1.51 16.13 -10.55
C GLY A 53 0.90 15.37 -9.37
N GLY A 54 1.20 14.07 -9.25
CA GLY A 54 0.67 13.18 -8.23
C GLY A 54 1.64 12.92 -7.08
N ARG A 55 1.18 12.08 -6.15
CA ARG A 55 1.95 11.66 -4.98
C ARG A 55 1.51 10.26 -4.59
N ILE A 56 2.46 9.34 -4.55
CA ILE A 56 2.28 7.97 -4.08
C ILE A 56 2.39 7.98 -2.55
N ASP A 57 1.41 7.44 -1.85
CA ASP A 57 1.37 7.50 -0.38
C ASP A 57 2.55 6.72 0.23
N THR A 58 2.80 5.49 -0.23
CA THR A 58 3.95 4.70 0.22
C THR A 58 4.56 3.89 -0.93
N LEU A 59 5.88 3.97 -1.05
CA LEU A 59 6.70 3.05 -1.82
C LEU A 59 7.41 2.08 -0.88
N ALA A 60 7.44 0.82 -1.28
CA ALA A 60 8.13 -0.26 -0.58
C ALA A 60 8.75 -1.26 -1.57
N LEU A 61 9.53 -2.19 -1.02
CA LEU A 61 10.18 -3.26 -1.76
C LEU A 61 9.83 -4.60 -1.11
N SER A 62 9.33 -5.56 -1.88
CA SER A 62 8.94 -6.88 -1.36
C SER A 62 10.15 -7.70 -0.88
N GLU A 63 9.85 -8.85 -0.28
CA GLU A 63 10.81 -9.90 0.05
C GLU A 63 11.57 -10.40 -1.19
N ASP A 64 10.92 -10.39 -2.36
CA ASP A 64 11.47 -10.83 -3.64
C ASP A 64 12.09 -9.68 -4.46
N ASN A 65 12.27 -8.50 -3.85
CA ASN A 65 12.75 -7.27 -4.48
C ASN A 65 11.84 -6.68 -5.58
N ASN A 66 10.54 -7.03 -5.60
CA ASN A 66 9.59 -6.37 -6.48
C ASN A 66 9.16 -5.01 -5.92
N PRO A 67 8.95 -3.98 -6.78
CA PRO A 67 8.37 -2.72 -6.37
C PRO A 67 6.97 -2.90 -5.77
N VAL A 68 6.68 -2.15 -4.72
CA VAL A 68 5.37 -2.15 -4.06
C VAL A 68 4.86 -0.72 -3.90
N ILE A 69 3.65 -0.47 -4.41
CA ILE A 69 2.89 0.77 -4.20
C ILE A 69 1.80 0.48 -3.17
N ILE A 70 1.65 1.33 -2.16
CA ILE A 70 0.57 1.23 -1.18
C ILE A 70 -0.16 2.57 -1.10
N GLU A 71 -1.48 2.51 -1.28
CA GLU A 71 -2.37 3.67 -1.26
C GLU A 71 -3.47 3.48 -0.21
N TYR A 72 -3.87 4.57 0.46
CA TYR A 72 -4.77 4.50 1.62
C TYR A 72 -6.05 5.29 1.40
N LYS A 73 -7.16 4.80 1.97
CA LYS A 73 -8.35 5.61 2.25
C LYS A 73 -8.90 5.36 3.63
N LYS A 74 -9.22 6.44 4.35
CA LYS A 74 -9.94 6.32 5.64
C LYS A 74 -11.43 5.98 5.48
N VAL A 75 -11.99 6.17 4.29
CA VAL A 75 -13.40 5.92 3.96
C VAL A 75 -13.51 5.03 2.74
N GLU A 76 -14.68 4.42 2.53
CA GLU A 76 -14.96 3.69 1.30
C GLU A 76 -14.81 4.62 0.09
N SER A 77 -13.99 4.22 -0.90
CA SER A 77 -13.73 5.05 -2.08
C SER A 77 -13.35 4.20 -3.30
N SER A 78 -14.06 4.43 -4.40
CA SER A 78 -13.71 3.88 -5.72
C SER A 78 -12.46 4.55 -6.32
N GLU A 79 -12.16 5.78 -5.89
CA GLU A 79 -11.04 6.57 -6.43
C GLU A 79 -9.68 5.94 -6.14
N LEU A 80 -9.58 5.19 -5.04
CA LEU A 80 -8.34 4.55 -4.63
C LEU A 80 -7.75 3.64 -5.71
N ILE A 81 -8.61 2.91 -6.43
CA ILE A 81 -8.20 2.01 -7.51
C ILE A 81 -7.70 2.80 -8.73
N ASN A 82 -8.39 3.90 -9.09
CA ASN A 82 -7.98 4.73 -10.22
C ASN A 82 -6.62 5.40 -9.94
N GLN A 83 -6.40 5.91 -8.72
CA GLN A 83 -5.11 6.46 -8.29
C GLN A 83 -4.01 5.40 -8.35
N SER A 84 -4.30 4.20 -7.84
CA SER A 84 -3.38 3.07 -7.84
C SER A 84 -2.97 2.64 -9.25
N LEU A 85 -3.91 2.59 -10.20
CA LEU A 85 -3.61 2.30 -11.62
C LEU A 85 -2.77 3.39 -12.28
N PHE A 86 -3.06 4.66 -11.96
CA PHE A 86 -2.25 5.77 -12.44
C PHE A 86 -0.80 5.67 -11.94
N TYR A 87 -0.59 5.31 -10.68
CA TYR A 87 0.74 5.13 -10.11
C TYR A 87 1.46 3.86 -10.57
N LEU A 88 0.72 2.80 -10.86
CA LEU A 88 1.24 1.61 -11.52
C LEU A 88 1.80 1.95 -12.91
N SER A 89 1.08 2.77 -13.69
CA SER A 89 1.61 3.26 -14.98
C SER A 89 2.84 4.15 -14.77
N TRP A 90 2.82 5.02 -13.76
CA TRP A 90 3.93 5.93 -13.50
C TRP A 90 5.23 5.18 -13.17
N ILE A 91 5.17 4.19 -12.29
CA ILE A 91 6.37 3.46 -11.85
C ILE A 91 6.99 2.63 -12.97
N ASP A 92 6.18 2.14 -13.91
CA ASP A 92 6.67 1.43 -15.10
C ASP A 92 7.48 2.35 -16.02
N ASP A 93 7.04 3.61 -16.17
CA ASP A 93 7.74 4.64 -16.96
C ASP A 93 8.94 5.27 -16.21
N HIS A 94 8.98 5.19 -14.87
CA HIS A 94 9.94 5.90 -14.00
C HIS A 94 10.76 4.97 -13.11
N ARG A 95 11.14 3.79 -13.63
CA ARG A 95 11.91 2.77 -12.89
C ARG A 95 13.17 3.31 -12.21
N GLY A 96 13.90 4.19 -12.90
CA GLY A 96 15.13 4.80 -12.37
C GLY A 96 14.90 5.66 -11.13
N ASP A 97 13.77 6.38 -11.04
CA ASP A 97 13.44 7.18 -9.85
C ASP A 97 13.18 6.29 -8.64
N PHE A 98 12.48 5.17 -8.85
CA PHE A 98 12.25 4.16 -7.82
C PHE A 98 13.55 3.50 -7.38
N GLU A 99 14.41 3.09 -8.31
CA GLU A 99 15.72 2.50 -8.00
C GLU A 99 16.56 3.45 -7.14
N ILE A 100 16.62 4.74 -7.50
CA ILE A 100 17.33 5.75 -6.71
C ILE A 100 16.74 5.85 -5.29
N ALA A 101 15.42 5.82 -5.15
CA ALA A 101 14.76 5.84 -3.84
C ALA A 101 15.14 4.61 -3.00
N VAL A 102 15.15 3.42 -3.61
CA VAL A 102 15.57 2.18 -2.95
C VAL A 102 17.02 2.25 -2.51
N GLN A 103 17.95 2.65 -3.39
CA GLN A 103 19.37 2.71 -3.03
C GLN A 103 19.62 3.70 -1.88
N LYS A 104 18.89 4.82 -1.86
CA LYS A 104 18.98 5.83 -0.78
C LYS A 104 18.47 5.29 0.56
N GLN A 105 17.38 4.53 0.56
CA GLN A 105 16.72 4.10 1.79
C GLN A 105 17.26 2.77 2.33
N LEU A 106 17.53 1.80 1.46
CA LEU A 106 17.86 0.42 1.84
C LEU A 106 19.34 0.06 1.61
N GLY A 107 20.10 0.93 0.96
CA GLY A 107 21.52 0.75 0.70
C GLY A 107 21.85 0.36 -0.74
N HIS A 108 23.15 0.37 -1.05
CA HIS A 108 23.63 0.17 -2.42
C HIS A 108 23.69 -1.33 -2.78
N GLY A 109 23.41 -1.65 -4.04
CA GLY A 109 23.56 -3.00 -4.60
C GLY A 109 22.31 -3.88 -4.49
N ILE A 110 21.17 -3.30 -4.10
CA ILE A 110 19.88 -3.98 -4.19
C ILE A 110 19.44 -3.96 -5.65
N GLU A 111 19.31 -5.14 -6.25
CA GLU A 111 18.74 -5.31 -7.58
C GLU A 111 17.21 -5.40 -7.47
N ILE A 112 16.51 -4.64 -8.30
CA ILE A 112 15.04 -4.56 -8.29
C ILE A 112 14.50 -5.53 -9.32
N ASP A 113 13.61 -6.43 -8.88
CA ASP A 113 12.93 -7.34 -9.77
C ASP A 113 11.65 -6.68 -10.33
N TRP A 114 11.75 -6.24 -11.58
CA TRP A 114 10.66 -5.61 -12.32
C TRP A 114 9.73 -6.61 -13.01
N SER A 115 9.85 -7.91 -12.75
CA SER A 115 8.96 -8.94 -13.31
C SER A 115 7.50 -8.78 -12.85
N ASP A 116 7.30 -8.14 -11.70
CA ASP A 116 6.00 -7.80 -11.13
C ASP A 116 6.08 -6.47 -10.38
N VAL A 117 4.93 -5.79 -10.25
CA VAL A 117 4.75 -4.61 -9.40
C VAL A 117 3.49 -4.83 -8.59
N ARG A 118 3.66 -4.93 -7.27
CA ARG A 118 2.54 -5.14 -6.35
C ARG A 118 1.88 -3.82 -6.01
N VAL A 119 0.56 -3.79 -6.06
CA VAL A 119 -0.21 -2.59 -5.71
C VAL A 119 -1.21 -2.94 -4.62
N ILE A 120 -1.07 -2.31 -3.45
CA ILE A 120 -1.87 -2.59 -2.27
C ILE A 120 -2.76 -1.37 -1.98
N CYS A 121 -4.06 -1.54 -2.15
CA CYS A 121 -5.04 -0.55 -1.73
C CYS A 121 -5.53 -0.90 -0.32
N ILE A 122 -5.55 0.06 0.61
CA ILE A 122 -6.05 -0.15 1.98
C ILE A 122 -7.21 0.82 2.27
N ALA A 123 -8.41 0.28 2.50
CA ALA A 123 -9.61 1.08 2.81
C ALA A 123 -10.56 0.33 3.78
N PRO A 124 -11.50 1.00 4.47
CA PRO A 124 -12.48 0.28 5.29
C PRO A 124 -13.48 -0.54 4.44
N GLY A 125 -13.60 -0.25 3.14
CA GLY A 125 -14.50 -0.93 2.22
C GLY A 125 -14.29 -0.52 0.76
N TYR A 126 -14.89 -1.33 -0.13
CA TYR A 126 -14.90 -1.13 -1.58
C TYR A 126 -16.31 -1.40 -2.12
N ARG A 127 -16.71 -0.71 -3.18
CA ARG A 127 -18.02 -0.97 -3.80
C ARG A 127 -17.98 -2.25 -4.62
N LYS A 128 -19.15 -2.88 -4.76
CA LYS A 128 -19.32 -4.10 -5.56
C LYS A 128 -18.78 -3.95 -6.98
N TYR A 129 -18.99 -2.81 -7.62
CA TYR A 129 -18.54 -2.56 -8.99
C TYR A 129 -17.01 -2.38 -9.09
N ASP A 130 -16.39 -1.77 -8.09
CA ASP A 130 -14.93 -1.59 -8.02
C ASP A 130 -14.22 -2.95 -7.96
N LEU A 131 -14.73 -3.86 -7.11
CA LEU A 131 -14.23 -5.23 -6.99
C LEU A 131 -14.33 -6.00 -8.32
N HIS A 132 -15.36 -5.72 -9.13
CA HIS A 132 -15.50 -6.33 -10.44
C HIS A 132 -14.52 -5.74 -11.45
N ALA A 133 -14.37 -4.40 -11.47
CA ALA A 133 -13.47 -3.70 -12.37
C ALA A 133 -12.02 -4.18 -12.21
N VAL A 134 -11.52 -4.28 -10.97
CA VAL A 134 -10.15 -4.76 -10.69
C VAL A 134 -9.90 -6.16 -11.26
N LYS A 135 -10.87 -7.07 -11.10
CA LYS A 135 -10.75 -8.43 -11.67
C LYS A 135 -10.70 -8.44 -13.20
N VAL A 136 -11.40 -7.52 -13.86
CA VAL A 136 -11.43 -7.42 -15.32
C VAL A 136 -10.16 -6.76 -15.86
N MET A 137 -9.61 -5.78 -15.14
CA MET A 137 -8.39 -5.07 -15.52
C MET A 137 -7.15 -5.96 -15.53
N GLY A 138 -7.14 -7.04 -14.74
CA GLY A 138 -6.03 -8.01 -14.71
C GLY A 138 -4.73 -7.46 -14.11
N ALA A 139 -4.76 -6.25 -13.53
CA ALA A 139 -3.65 -5.68 -12.80
C ALA A 139 -3.48 -6.41 -11.45
N ASN A 140 -2.23 -6.55 -10.99
CA ASN A 140 -1.90 -7.15 -9.70
C ASN A 140 -2.20 -6.20 -8.53
N ILE A 141 -3.50 -5.93 -8.32
CA ILE A 141 -4.01 -5.02 -7.29
C ILE A 141 -4.63 -5.84 -6.15
N GLU A 142 -4.03 -5.71 -4.97
CA GLU A 142 -4.52 -6.27 -3.72
C GLU A 142 -5.44 -5.27 -3.01
N LEU A 143 -6.66 -5.69 -2.68
CA LEU A 143 -7.65 -4.85 -1.98
C LEU A 143 -7.79 -5.28 -0.51
N TRP A 144 -7.18 -4.52 0.39
CA TRP A 144 -7.13 -4.80 1.82
C TRP A 144 -8.16 -3.98 2.60
N ARG A 145 -8.85 -4.66 3.53
CA ARG A 145 -9.87 -4.03 4.38
C ARG A 145 -9.45 -4.02 5.84
N TYR A 146 -9.57 -2.87 6.49
CA TYR A 146 -9.42 -2.73 7.93
C TYR A 146 -10.77 -2.41 8.60
N ARG A 147 -10.88 -2.67 9.91
CA ARG A 147 -12.08 -2.42 10.72
C ARG A 147 -11.69 -1.92 12.10
#